data_AF-A0A1W1BDJ5-F1
#
_entry.id   AF-A0A1W1BDJ5-F1
#
_cell.length_a   1.000
_cell.length_b   1.000
_cell.length_c   1.000
_cell.angle_alpha   90.00
_cell.angle_beta   90.00
_cell.angle_gamma   90.00
#
_symmetry.space_group_name_H-M   'P 1'
#
loop_
_entity.id
_entity.type
_entity.pdbx_description
1 polymer ?
#
loop_
_entity_poly.entity_id
_entity_poly.type
_entity_poly.pdbx_seq_one_letter_code
_entity_poly.pdbx_strand_id
1 'polypeptide(L)'
;MRAYTPKDDVQAKAYYTDRYYVAPQVPKQEVETDEVFAADLAALKEKFDVKESFIQMKQLIVYINANDIYGVLEFLRDELAYTQLSEMSAIDWLAKDNTFEIFYQMLSMTKRKRLRIKFFINNGDAVDSVESLFRCADWSEREMFDMFGIEANNHPFMKRILLPYDWQGNPLLKTYPLEGDEFAAWYEVDKIYGKEARDVIGPEIRDTARVDRYDSERFARLGFEVPKGTEITGNEEPNKQDYQEEGGVFLVKKFTKDASKIIDDPQR
;
A
#
# COMPACT_ATOMS: atom_id res chain seq x y z
N MET A 1 3.33 -32.45 -28.31
CA MET A 1 2.60 -32.41 -27.02
C MET A 1 1.60 -31.28 -27.08
N ARG A 2 0.33 -31.51 -26.72
CA ARG A 2 -0.63 -30.40 -26.53
C ARG A 2 -0.24 -29.64 -25.26
N ALA A 3 -0.20 -28.32 -25.31
CA ALA A 3 0.07 -27.48 -24.16
C ALA A 3 -0.98 -27.77 -23.07
N TYR A 4 -0.52 -28.01 -21.84
CA TYR A 4 -1.37 -28.20 -20.68
C TYR A 4 -2.01 -26.86 -20.30
N THR A 5 -3.34 -26.83 -20.23
CA THR A 5 -4.10 -25.68 -19.73
C THR A 5 -4.54 -25.98 -18.30
N PRO A 6 -4.09 -25.21 -17.30
CA PRO A 6 -4.52 -25.37 -15.91
C PRO A 6 -6.04 -25.21 -15.81
N LYS A 7 -6.71 -26.13 -15.10
CA LYS A 7 -8.18 -26.12 -14.93
C LYS A 7 -8.64 -25.36 -13.68
N ASP A 8 -7.71 -25.01 -12.80
CA ASP A 8 -7.98 -24.37 -11.51
C ASP A 8 -7.88 -22.84 -11.59
N ASP A 9 -7.47 -22.31 -12.74
CA ASP A 9 -7.44 -20.87 -13.04
C ASP A 9 -8.84 -20.41 -13.48
N VAL A 10 -9.62 -19.94 -12.51
CA VAL A 10 -10.94 -19.33 -12.73
C VAL A 10 -10.86 -17.87 -13.21
N GLN A 11 -9.66 -17.28 -13.34
CA GLN A 11 -9.54 -15.93 -13.86
C GLN A 11 -9.68 -15.91 -15.38
N ALA A 12 -10.56 -15.04 -15.87
CA ALA A 12 -10.72 -14.83 -17.30
C ALA A 12 -9.41 -14.27 -17.88
N LYS A 13 -8.76 -15.02 -18.78
CA LYS A 13 -7.60 -14.50 -19.52
C LYS A 13 -8.02 -13.26 -20.31
N ALA A 14 -7.35 -12.14 -20.03
CA ALA A 14 -7.49 -10.93 -20.83
C ALA A 14 -6.89 -11.17 -22.21
N TYR A 15 -7.73 -11.35 -23.23
CA TYR A 15 -7.30 -11.52 -24.64
C TYR A 15 -7.01 -10.18 -25.35
N TYR A 16 -6.97 -9.06 -24.62
CA TYR A 16 -6.66 -7.73 -25.16
C TYR A 16 -5.22 -7.34 -24.82
N THR A 17 -4.52 -6.69 -25.75
CA THR A 17 -3.34 -5.87 -25.41
C THR A 17 -3.80 -4.83 -24.42
N ASP A 18 -3.16 -4.78 -23.24
CA ASP A 18 -3.55 -3.92 -22.13
C ASP A 18 -3.95 -2.54 -22.65
N ARG A 19 -5.24 -2.22 -22.59
CA ARG A 19 -5.74 -0.91 -23.08
C ARG A 19 -5.22 0.22 -22.20
N TYR A 20 -4.65 -0.12 -21.05
CA TYR A 20 -4.15 0.78 -20.05
C TYR A 20 -2.63 0.89 -20.15
N TYR A 21 -2.13 2.07 -19.79
CA TYR A 21 -0.71 2.33 -19.71
C TYR A 21 -0.05 1.37 -18.72
N VAL A 22 0.84 0.51 -19.21
CA VAL A 22 1.73 -0.27 -18.35
C VAL A 22 2.87 0.63 -17.93
N ALA A 23 2.89 1.00 -16.65
CA ALA A 23 3.98 1.81 -16.12
C ALA A 23 5.32 1.07 -16.32
N PRO A 24 6.36 1.74 -16.86
CA PRO A 24 7.66 1.14 -17.02
C PRO A 24 8.20 0.76 -15.65
N GLN A 25 8.84 -0.40 -15.56
CA GLN A 25 9.49 -0.78 -14.30
C GLN A 25 10.64 0.16 -14.01
N VAL A 26 10.75 0.57 -12.74
CA VAL A 26 11.88 1.39 -12.29
C VAL A 26 13.17 0.57 -12.49
N PRO A 27 14.18 1.12 -13.17
CA PRO A 27 15.40 0.38 -13.49
C PRO A 27 16.12 -0.08 -12.23
N LYS A 28 16.58 -1.33 -12.25
CA LYS A 28 17.48 -1.90 -11.25
C LYS A 28 18.93 -1.51 -11.60
N GLN A 29 19.69 -1.11 -10.60
CA GLN A 29 21.12 -0.79 -10.72
C GLN A 29 21.95 -1.82 -9.95
N GLU A 30 23.16 -2.07 -10.44
CA GLU A 30 24.13 -2.93 -9.77
C GLU A 30 24.54 -2.33 -8.42
N VAL A 31 24.73 -3.18 -7.41
CA VAL A 31 25.05 -2.74 -6.05
C VAL A 31 26.44 -2.07 -5.96
N GLU A 32 27.35 -2.45 -6.86
CA GLU A 32 28.70 -1.88 -6.97
C GLU A 32 28.72 -0.37 -7.32
N THR A 33 27.58 0.17 -7.78
CA THR A 33 27.47 1.61 -8.10
C THR A 33 27.52 2.53 -6.87
N ASP A 34 27.37 1.97 -5.66
CA ASP A 34 27.41 2.70 -4.40
C ASP A 34 28.32 1.98 -3.40
N GLU A 35 29.46 2.60 -3.07
CA GLU A 35 30.49 2.01 -2.22
C GLU A 35 29.97 1.58 -0.84
N VAL A 36 28.99 2.32 -0.28
CA VAL A 36 28.41 2.02 1.03
C VAL A 36 27.54 0.78 0.95
N PHE A 37 26.70 0.68 -0.09
CA PHE A 37 25.85 -0.49 -0.30
C PHE A 37 26.65 -1.73 -0.69
N ALA A 38 27.73 -1.57 -1.46
CA ALA A 38 28.64 -2.66 -1.78
C ALA A 38 29.30 -3.24 -0.52
N ALA A 39 29.78 -2.38 0.39
CA ALA A 39 30.35 -2.81 1.67
C ALA A 39 29.31 -3.51 2.57
N ASP A 40 28.10 -2.95 2.66
CA ASP A 40 27.00 -3.53 3.45
C ASP A 40 26.57 -4.90 2.90
N LEU A 41 26.49 -5.04 1.58
CA LEU A 41 26.16 -6.31 0.93
C LEU A 41 27.24 -7.35 1.14
N ALA A 42 28.52 -6.97 1.05
CA ALA A 42 29.63 -7.89 1.31
C ALA A 42 29.57 -8.44 2.74
N ALA A 43 29.37 -7.55 3.72
CA ALA A 43 29.24 -7.94 5.12
C ALA A 43 28.01 -8.85 5.38
N LEU A 44 26.89 -8.62 4.69
CA LEU A 44 25.72 -9.50 4.75
C LEU A 44 26.00 -10.89 4.16
N LYS A 45 26.66 -10.96 3.01
CA LYS A 45 26.98 -12.23 2.32
C LYS A 45 27.96 -13.10 3.08
N GLU A 46 28.77 -12.54 3.97
CA GLU A 46 29.67 -13.31 4.84
C GLU A 46 28.93 -14.14 5.89
N LYS A 47 27.74 -13.69 6.33
CA LYS A 47 26.99 -14.30 7.44
C LYS A 47 25.69 -14.98 7.01
N PHE A 48 25.06 -14.51 5.94
CA PHE A 48 23.72 -14.94 5.53
C PHE A 48 23.68 -15.27 4.04
N ASP A 49 22.74 -16.16 3.67
CA ASP A 49 22.48 -16.52 2.28
C ASP A 49 21.63 -15.44 1.59
N VAL A 50 22.25 -14.70 0.67
CA VAL A 50 21.59 -13.64 -0.11
C VAL A 50 21.22 -14.16 -1.49
N LYS A 51 19.92 -14.21 -1.79
CA LYS A 51 19.36 -14.74 -3.05
C LYS A 51 19.45 -13.75 -4.21
N GLU A 52 19.07 -12.50 -3.96
CA GLU A 52 19.06 -11.43 -4.97
C GLU A 52 19.39 -10.11 -4.28
N SER A 53 20.13 -9.24 -4.95
CA SER A 53 20.44 -7.90 -4.44
C SER A 53 20.57 -6.90 -5.57
N PHE A 54 19.96 -5.73 -5.45
CA PHE A 54 20.05 -4.65 -6.42
C PHE A 54 19.72 -3.30 -5.78
N ILE A 55 20.11 -2.21 -6.44
CA ILE A 55 19.73 -0.86 -6.04
C ILE A 55 18.52 -0.41 -6.87
N GLN A 56 17.49 0.12 -6.20
CA GLN A 56 16.33 0.71 -6.86
C GLN A 56 15.87 1.95 -6.07
N MET A 57 15.52 3.04 -6.76
CA MET A 57 15.12 4.30 -6.11
C MET A 57 16.10 4.80 -5.02
N LYS A 58 17.41 4.60 -5.22
CA LYS A 58 18.49 4.92 -4.26
C LYS A 58 18.42 4.14 -2.94
N GLN A 59 17.81 2.95 -2.96
CA GLN A 59 17.72 2.04 -1.83
C GLN A 59 18.29 0.69 -2.22
N LEU A 60 19.05 0.08 -1.32
CA LEU A 60 19.51 -1.30 -1.51
C LEU A 60 18.38 -2.26 -1.17
N ILE A 61 18.04 -3.16 -2.08
CA ILE A 61 17.05 -4.22 -1.88
C ILE A 61 17.81 -5.55 -1.82
N VAL A 62 17.54 -6.35 -0.80
CA VAL A 62 18.19 -7.65 -0.58
C VAL A 62 17.12 -8.71 -0.29
N TYR A 63 17.17 -9.81 -1.02
CA TYR A 63 16.34 -10.99 -0.81
C TYR A 63 17.10 -12.05 -0.02
N ILE A 64 16.47 -12.56 1.05
CA ILE A 64 17.06 -13.57 1.96
C ILE A 64 16.12 -14.77 2.15
N ASN A 65 16.54 -15.75 2.97
CA ASN A 65 15.64 -16.77 3.50
C ASN A 65 14.81 -16.21 4.67
N ALA A 66 13.55 -16.63 4.79
CA ALA A 66 12.65 -16.18 5.85
C ALA A 66 13.17 -16.49 7.25
N ASN A 67 13.79 -17.66 7.44
CA ASN A 67 14.33 -18.11 8.73
C ASN A 67 15.50 -17.25 9.24
N ASP A 68 16.15 -16.49 8.35
CA ASP A 68 17.31 -15.68 8.72
C ASP A 68 16.90 -14.26 9.16
N ILE A 69 15.61 -13.89 9.09
CA ILE A 69 15.16 -12.50 9.25
C ILE A 69 15.59 -11.87 10.58
N TYR A 70 15.43 -12.60 11.69
CA TYR A 70 15.79 -12.09 13.01
C TYR A 70 17.27 -11.76 13.08
N GLY A 71 18.13 -12.72 12.68
CA GLY A 71 19.58 -12.54 12.70
C GLY A 71 20.05 -11.45 11.72
N VAL A 72 19.42 -11.35 10.54
CA VAL A 72 19.74 -10.30 9.57
C VAL A 72 19.41 -8.91 10.12
N LEU A 73 18.24 -8.72 10.74
CA LEU A 73 17.88 -7.41 11.29
C LEU A 73 18.70 -7.05 12.52
N GLU A 74 19.05 -8.02 13.37
CA GLU A 74 19.97 -7.83 14.50
C GLU A 74 21.35 -7.37 14.00
N PHE A 75 21.92 -8.06 13.02
CA PHE A 75 23.20 -7.71 12.41
C PHE A 75 23.17 -6.32 11.75
N LEU A 76 22.08 -6.00 11.05
CA LEU A 76 21.89 -4.69 10.43
C LEU A 76 21.88 -3.57 11.47
N ARG A 77 21.22 -3.78 12.61
CA ARG A 77 21.13 -2.83 13.72
C ARG A 77 22.50 -2.63 14.38
N ASP A 78 23.15 -3.73 14.74
CA ASP A 78 24.28 -3.72 15.68
C ASP A 78 25.62 -3.50 14.98
N GLU A 79 25.80 -4.03 13.77
CA GLU A 79 27.08 -3.95 13.04
C GLU A 79 27.05 -2.99 11.85
N LEU A 80 25.91 -2.88 11.15
CA LEU A 80 25.79 -2.02 9.95
C LEU A 80 25.08 -0.68 10.21
N ALA A 81 24.77 -0.35 11.46
CA ALA A 81 24.20 0.92 11.90
C ALA A 81 22.85 1.30 11.23
N TYR A 82 22.04 0.30 10.89
CA TYR A 82 20.64 0.48 10.47
C TYR A 82 19.72 0.42 11.69
N THR A 83 19.73 1.50 12.47
CA THR A 83 19.10 1.54 13.80
C THR A 83 17.59 1.77 13.79
N GLN A 84 16.99 2.08 12.64
CA GLN A 84 15.56 2.39 12.52
C GLN A 84 14.86 1.45 11.54
N LEU A 85 13.89 0.68 12.04
CA LEU A 85 12.88 0.01 11.23
C LEU A 85 11.77 1.04 10.91
N SER A 86 11.74 1.49 9.66
CA SER A 86 10.83 2.55 9.20
C SER A 86 9.45 2.02 8.84
N GLU A 87 9.39 0.81 8.28
CA GLU A 87 8.16 0.20 7.78
C GLU A 87 8.36 -1.31 7.68
N MET A 88 7.31 -2.09 7.93
CA MET A 88 7.21 -3.48 7.49
C MET A 88 5.80 -3.77 7.05
N SER A 89 5.65 -4.62 6.04
CA SER A 89 4.34 -5.10 5.60
C SER A 89 4.50 -6.35 4.75
N ALA A 90 3.38 -6.91 4.32
CA ALA A 90 3.30 -8.06 3.44
C ALA A 90 2.64 -7.70 2.11
N ILE A 91 2.93 -8.50 1.09
CA ILE A 91 2.32 -8.45 -0.23
C ILE A 91 1.80 -9.84 -0.54
N ASP A 92 0.51 -9.92 -0.85
CA ASP A 92 -0.15 -11.16 -1.26
C ASP A 92 0.27 -11.58 -2.68
N TRP A 93 0.90 -12.76 -2.78
CA TRP A 93 1.20 -13.45 -4.04
C TRP A 93 0.53 -14.84 -4.11
N LEU A 94 -0.55 -15.05 -3.33
CA LEU A 94 -1.23 -16.34 -3.19
C LEU A 94 -1.73 -16.89 -4.52
N ALA A 95 -2.35 -16.05 -5.33
CA ALA A 95 -2.89 -16.45 -6.64
C ALA A 95 -1.80 -16.87 -7.63
N LYS A 96 -0.57 -16.38 -7.46
CA LYS A 96 0.54 -16.63 -8.38
C LYS A 96 1.31 -17.88 -7.94
N ASP A 97 1.80 -17.86 -6.70
CA ASP A 97 2.79 -18.81 -6.21
C ASP A 97 2.41 -19.40 -4.82
N ASN A 98 1.19 -19.14 -4.32
CA ASN A 98 0.74 -19.51 -2.95
C ASN A 98 1.68 -19.00 -1.83
N THR A 99 2.24 -17.80 -2.01
CA THR A 99 3.21 -17.19 -1.09
C THR A 99 2.82 -15.77 -0.70
N PHE A 100 3.43 -15.28 0.38
CA PHE A 100 3.48 -13.88 0.73
C PHE A 100 4.91 -13.36 0.59
N GLU A 101 5.07 -12.15 0.05
CA GLU A 101 6.35 -11.42 0.10
C GLU A 101 6.30 -10.44 1.26
N ILE A 102 7.25 -10.54 2.18
CA ILE A 102 7.34 -9.66 3.35
C ILE A 102 8.56 -8.78 3.17
N PHE A 103 8.44 -7.52 3.59
CA PHE A 103 9.55 -6.59 3.55
C PHE A 103 9.74 -5.83 4.85
N TYR A 104 10.99 -5.50 5.13
CA TYR A 104 11.42 -4.66 6.24
C TYR A 104 12.24 -3.50 5.68
N GLN A 105 11.78 -2.28 5.88
CA GLN A 105 12.45 -1.07 5.45
C GLN A 105 13.29 -0.49 6.58
N MET A 106 14.61 -0.56 6.40
CA MET A 106 15.59 -0.07 7.36
C MET A 106 16.14 1.29 6.94
N LEU A 107 16.50 2.11 7.94
CA LEU A 107 17.15 3.40 7.77
C LEU A 107 18.40 3.48 8.66
N SER A 108 19.52 3.82 8.04
CA SER A 108 20.75 4.21 8.73
C SER A 108 20.88 5.72 8.71
N MET A 109 20.80 6.35 9.88
CA MET A 109 20.96 7.80 10.03
C MET A 109 22.41 8.26 9.85
N THR A 110 23.37 7.42 10.23
CA THR A 110 24.80 7.70 10.09
C THR A 110 25.22 7.69 8.62
N LYS A 111 24.78 6.68 7.87
CA LYS A 111 25.05 6.55 6.43
C LYS A 111 24.11 7.41 5.57
N ARG A 112 22.95 7.82 6.11
CA ARG A 112 21.83 8.45 5.38
C ARG A 112 21.33 7.58 4.23
N LYS A 113 21.32 6.27 4.45
CA LYS A 113 20.96 5.24 3.47
C LYS A 113 19.77 4.45 3.95
N ARG A 114 18.98 3.99 2.98
CA ARG A 114 17.84 3.09 3.19
C ARG A 114 18.13 1.75 2.56
N LEU A 115 17.79 0.70 3.28
CA LEU A 115 17.96 -0.69 2.87
C LEU A 115 16.64 -1.41 3.11
N ARG A 116 16.20 -2.25 2.16
CA ARG A 116 15.00 -3.06 2.28
C ARG A 116 15.37 -4.54 2.23
N ILE A 117 15.05 -5.25 3.30
CA ILE A 117 15.11 -6.71 3.32
C ILE A 117 13.77 -7.23 2.81
N LYS A 118 13.81 -8.24 1.95
CA LYS A 118 12.65 -8.92 1.42
C LYS A 118 12.82 -10.43 1.50
N PHE A 119 11.74 -11.15 1.69
CA PHE A 119 11.74 -12.60 1.61
C PHE A 119 10.32 -13.10 1.33
N PHE A 120 10.23 -14.38 0.99
CA PHE A 120 8.96 -15.05 0.75
C PHE A 120 8.69 -16.10 1.82
N ILE A 121 7.42 -16.24 2.18
CA ILE A 121 6.90 -17.33 3.01
C ILE A 121 5.75 -18.02 2.29
N ASN A 122 5.49 -19.29 2.58
CA ASN A 122 4.30 -19.95 2.04
C ASN A 122 3.07 -19.57 2.86
N ASN A 123 1.89 -19.78 2.28
CA ASN A 123 0.65 -19.64 3.01
C ASN A 123 0.58 -20.60 4.21
N GLY A 124 0.35 -20.06 5.40
CA GLY A 124 0.31 -20.81 6.67
C GLY A 124 1.65 -20.88 7.41
N ASP A 125 2.74 -20.40 6.80
CA ASP A 125 4.00 -20.24 7.52
C ASP A 125 3.95 -19.00 8.42
N ALA A 126 4.57 -19.11 9.60
CA ALA A 126 4.77 -17.99 10.52
C ALA A 126 6.16 -17.37 10.34
N VAL A 127 6.32 -16.13 10.77
CA VAL A 127 7.59 -15.38 10.73
C VAL A 127 8.09 -15.14 12.14
N ASP A 128 9.39 -15.15 12.38
CA ASP A 128 9.91 -14.79 13.70
C ASP A 128 9.75 -13.30 13.97
N SER A 129 9.11 -12.98 15.10
CA SER A 129 8.91 -11.60 15.56
C SER A 129 10.25 -10.91 15.78
N VAL A 130 10.34 -9.66 15.34
CA VAL A 130 11.48 -8.78 15.54
C VAL A 130 11.16 -7.65 16.53
N GLU A 131 10.06 -7.76 17.28
CA GLU A 131 9.64 -6.80 18.31
C GLU A 131 10.71 -6.58 19.37
N SER A 132 11.39 -7.66 19.79
CA SER A 132 12.50 -7.58 20.75
C SER A 132 13.69 -6.77 20.23
N LEU A 133 13.85 -6.69 18.91
CA LEU A 133 14.88 -5.89 18.25
C LEU A 133 14.42 -4.46 18.02
N PHE A 134 13.17 -4.30 17.58
CA PHE A 134 12.53 -3.04 17.22
C PHE A 134 11.12 -2.98 17.78
N ARG A 135 10.92 -2.18 18.83
CA ARG A 135 9.61 -2.03 19.48
C ARG A 135 8.48 -1.54 18.56
N CYS A 136 8.80 -0.90 17.43
CA CYS A 136 7.78 -0.52 16.45
C CYS A 136 7.15 -1.72 15.74
N ALA A 137 7.85 -2.87 15.70
CA ALA A 137 7.34 -4.08 15.05
C ALA A 137 6.13 -4.69 15.78
N ASP A 138 5.92 -4.42 17.08
CA ASP A 138 4.71 -4.85 17.82
C ASP A 138 3.42 -4.51 17.04
N TRP A 139 3.31 -3.26 16.58
CA TRP A 139 2.09 -2.83 15.88
C TRP A 139 2.04 -3.33 14.45
N SER A 140 3.17 -3.31 13.74
CA SER A 140 3.20 -3.73 12.34
C SER A 140 3.06 -5.23 12.15
N GLU A 141 3.59 -6.05 13.05
CA GLU A 141 3.37 -7.50 13.06
C GLU A 141 1.90 -7.83 13.38
N ARG A 142 1.28 -7.10 14.31
CA ARG A 142 -0.17 -7.20 14.58
C ARG A 142 -1.05 -6.75 13.42
N GLU A 143 -0.67 -5.68 12.73
CA GLU A 143 -1.35 -5.24 11.51
C GLU A 143 -1.22 -6.29 10.41
N MET A 144 -0.03 -6.86 10.22
CA MET A 144 0.22 -7.93 9.25
C MET A 144 -0.63 -9.18 9.56
N PHE A 145 -0.73 -9.56 10.83
CA PHE A 145 -1.63 -10.62 11.28
C PHE A 145 -3.10 -10.29 10.98
N ASP A 146 -3.55 -9.09 11.33
CA ASP A 146 -4.97 -8.69 11.19
C ASP A 146 -5.40 -8.55 9.72
N MET A 147 -4.50 -8.05 8.87
CA MET A 147 -4.78 -7.71 7.48
C MET A 147 -4.46 -8.81 6.47
N PHE A 148 -3.45 -9.65 6.74
CA PHE A 148 -3.02 -10.74 5.85
C PHE A 148 -3.16 -12.13 6.48
N GLY A 149 -3.34 -12.24 7.79
CA GLY A 149 -3.40 -13.53 8.50
C GLY A 149 -2.04 -14.19 8.76
N ILE A 150 -0.94 -13.44 8.64
CA ILE A 150 0.41 -13.95 8.85
C ILE A 150 0.76 -13.84 10.33
N GLU A 151 1.04 -14.95 10.99
CA GLU A 151 1.40 -14.98 12.40
C GLU A 151 2.89 -14.70 12.64
N ALA A 152 3.20 -14.02 13.74
CA ALA A 152 4.57 -13.78 14.19
C ALA A 152 4.90 -14.65 15.41
N ASN A 153 5.84 -15.58 15.26
CA ASN A 153 6.36 -16.41 16.35
C ASN A 153 7.02 -15.54 17.42
N ASN A 154 6.83 -15.91 18.68
CA ASN A 154 7.42 -15.21 19.84
C ASN A 154 6.93 -13.77 20.05
N HIS A 155 5.92 -13.31 19.32
CA HIS A 155 5.31 -12.00 19.53
C HIS A 155 4.58 -11.96 20.89
N PRO A 156 4.81 -10.95 21.76
CA PRO A 156 4.26 -10.92 23.11
C PRO A 156 2.72 -10.79 23.15
N PHE A 157 2.14 -10.09 22.18
CA PHE A 157 0.70 -9.83 22.11
C PHE A 157 0.10 -10.03 20.70
N MET A 158 0.15 -11.25 20.19
CA MET A 158 -0.39 -11.55 18.86
C MET A 158 -1.93 -11.57 18.85
N LYS A 159 -2.54 -10.40 18.62
CA LYS A 159 -3.99 -10.20 18.51
C LYS A 159 -4.30 -9.12 17.49
N ARG A 160 -5.51 -9.18 16.91
CA ARG A 160 -6.07 -8.14 16.03
C ARG A 160 -5.88 -6.74 16.64
N ILE A 161 -5.71 -5.74 15.78
CA ILE A 161 -5.41 -4.35 16.19
C ILE A 161 -6.28 -3.33 15.47
N LEU A 162 -6.63 -3.55 14.20
CA LEU A 162 -7.46 -2.66 13.41
C LEU A 162 -8.92 -3.12 13.38
N LEU A 163 -9.14 -4.42 13.21
CA LEU A 163 -10.48 -4.97 13.03
C LEU A 163 -11.16 -5.29 14.36
N PRO A 164 -12.51 -5.32 14.36
CA PRO A 164 -13.26 -5.83 15.50
C PRO A 164 -12.87 -7.26 15.88
N TYR A 165 -12.98 -7.60 17.16
CA TYR A 165 -12.60 -8.93 17.67
C TYR A 165 -13.40 -10.09 17.07
N ASP A 166 -14.62 -9.83 16.60
CA ASP A 166 -15.51 -10.79 15.96
C ASP A 166 -15.35 -10.84 14.44
N TRP A 167 -14.43 -10.07 13.85
CA TRP A 167 -14.20 -10.03 12.41
C TRP A 167 -13.62 -11.34 11.88
N GLN A 168 -14.14 -11.79 10.74
CA GLN A 168 -13.67 -12.98 10.03
C GLN A 168 -13.02 -12.59 8.70
N GLY A 169 -11.86 -13.18 8.42
CA GLY A 169 -11.06 -12.87 7.25
C GLY A 169 -10.02 -11.77 7.48
N ASN A 170 -9.32 -11.44 6.39
CA ASN A 170 -8.10 -10.64 6.33
C ASN A 170 -8.21 -9.69 5.11
N PRO A 171 -8.55 -8.39 5.30
CA PRO A 171 -8.98 -7.51 4.22
C PRO A 171 -7.94 -7.19 3.13
N LEU A 172 -6.64 -7.27 3.42
CA LEU A 172 -5.60 -6.97 2.43
C LEU A 172 -5.20 -8.18 1.58
N LEU A 173 -5.84 -9.33 1.76
CA LEU A 173 -5.77 -10.41 0.79
C LEU A 173 -6.42 -9.97 -0.51
N LYS A 174 -5.77 -10.23 -1.64
CA LYS A 174 -6.28 -9.89 -2.98
C LYS A 174 -7.56 -10.65 -3.34
N THR A 175 -7.83 -11.76 -2.66
CA THR A 175 -9.06 -12.55 -2.78
C THR A 175 -10.19 -12.03 -1.90
N TYR A 176 -9.91 -11.13 -0.96
CA TYR A 176 -10.92 -10.55 -0.08
C TYR A 176 -11.80 -9.57 -0.88
N PRO A 177 -13.14 -9.69 -0.81
CA PRO A 177 -14.04 -8.82 -1.56
C PRO A 177 -13.95 -7.37 -1.08
N LEU A 178 -13.92 -6.43 -2.03
CA LEU A 178 -13.80 -4.99 -1.73
C LEU A 178 -15.02 -4.45 -0.95
N GLU A 179 -16.23 -4.89 -1.29
CA GLU A 179 -17.46 -4.50 -0.57
C GLU A 179 -17.68 -5.28 0.75
N GLY A 180 -16.77 -6.20 1.09
CA GLY A 180 -16.99 -7.18 2.17
C GLY A 180 -17.97 -8.28 1.75
N ASP A 181 -18.36 -9.14 2.69
CA ASP A 181 -19.45 -10.10 2.50
C ASP A 181 -20.82 -9.49 2.85
N GLU A 182 -21.92 -10.20 2.60
CA GLU A 182 -23.27 -9.73 3.01
C GLU A 182 -23.35 -9.41 4.51
N PHE A 183 -22.53 -10.04 5.35
CA PHE A 183 -22.51 -9.79 6.78
C PHE A 183 -21.88 -8.43 7.10
N ALA A 184 -20.81 -8.05 6.40
CA ALA A 184 -20.16 -6.75 6.52
C ALA A 184 -21.12 -5.60 6.18
N ALA A 185 -21.97 -5.77 5.14
CA ALA A 185 -22.95 -4.75 4.74
C ALA A 185 -23.97 -4.38 5.83
N TRP A 186 -24.14 -5.23 6.86
CA TRP A 186 -25.05 -4.98 7.98
C TRP A 186 -24.34 -4.82 9.32
N TYR A 187 -23.00 -4.88 9.35
CA TYR A 187 -22.23 -4.98 10.60
C TYR A 187 -22.47 -3.78 11.53
N GLU A 188 -22.33 -2.56 11.03
CA GLU A 188 -22.54 -1.36 11.83
C GLU A 188 -24.00 -1.19 12.26
N VAL A 189 -24.93 -1.49 11.34
CA VAL A 189 -26.36 -1.42 11.59
C VAL A 189 -26.75 -2.36 12.74
N ASP A 190 -26.31 -3.61 12.67
CA ASP A 190 -26.59 -4.62 13.67
C ASP A 190 -25.94 -4.29 15.03
N LYS A 191 -24.70 -3.81 15.03
CA LYS A 191 -23.95 -3.50 16.27
C LYS A 191 -24.47 -2.27 16.98
N ILE A 192 -24.81 -1.22 16.25
CA ILE A 192 -25.15 0.10 16.81
C ILE A 192 -26.65 0.22 17.04
N TYR A 193 -27.46 -0.23 16.07
CA TYR A 193 -28.90 0.03 16.04
C TYR A 193 -29.76 -1.23 16.19
N GLY A 194 -29.17 -2.42 16.10
CA GLY A 194 -29.87 -3.70 16.16
C GLY A 194 -30.42 -4.14 14.79
N LYS A 195 -30.69 -5.44 14.66
CA LYS A 195 -31.13 -6.05 13.39
C LYS A 195 -32.48 -5.50 12.90
N GLU A 196 -33.30 -5.03 13.82
CA GLU A 196 -34.58 -4.37 13.57
C GLU A 196 -34.46 -3.05 12.79
N ALA A 197 -33.29 -2.40 12.82
CA ALA A 197 -33.06 -1.14 12.12
C ALA A 197 -32.68 -1.33 10.63
N ARG A 198 -32.46 -2.57 10.17
CA ARG A 198 -32.02 -2.87 8.80
C ARG A 198 -32.97 -2.33 7.74
N ASP A 199 -34.28 -2.46 7.94
CA ASP A 199 -35.29 -2.00 6.97
C ASP A 199 -35.39 -0.47 6.88
N VAL A 200 -34.95 0.24 7.93
CA VAL A 200 -35.01 1.71 8.02
C VAL A 200 -33.72 2.35 7.51
N ILE A 201 -32.56 1.79 7.86
CA ILE A 201 -31.24 2.34 7.52
C ILE A 201 -30.78 1.84 6.14
N GLY A 202 -31.13 0.60 5.78
CA GLY A 202 -30.62 -0.06 4.58
C GLY A 202 -29.19 -0.60 4.77
N PRO A 203 -28.67 -1.35 3.79
CA PRO A 203 -27.31 -1.87 3.83
C PRO A 203 -26.29 -0.73 3.75
N GLU A 204 -25.16 -0.92 4.41
CA GLU A 204 -24.04 0.02 4.37
C GLU A 204 -23.55 0.19 2.92
N ILE A 205 -23.51 1.43 2.43
CA ILE A 205 -23.01 1.73 1.09
C ILE A 205 -21.48 1.67 1.13
N ARG A 206 -20.93 0.53 0.70
CA ARG A 206 -19.49 0.29 0.60
C ARG A 206 -18.92 0.48 -0.82
N ASP A 207 -19.73 0.98 -1.76
CA ASP A 207 -19.24 1.36 -3.09
C ASP A 207 -18.29 2.56 -2.96
N THR A 208 -16.99 2.30 -3.13
CA THR A 208 -15.94 3.32 -3.01
C THR A 208 -15.72 4.11 -4.29
N ALA A 209 -16.40 3.76 -5.40
CA ALA A 209 -16.00 4.26 -6.71
C ALA A 209 -17.09 4.11 -7.77
N ARG A 210 -18.12 4.97 -7.74
CA ARG A 210 -18.67 5.45 -9.01
C ARG A 210 -17.65 6.37 -9.68
N VAL A 211 -16.58 5.78 -10.24
CA VAL A 211 -15.70 6.48 -11.17
C VAL A 211 -16.46 6.58 -12.49
N ASP A 212 -17.20 7.67 -12.66
CA ASP A 212 -17.65 8.05 -13.98
C ASP A 212 -16.40 8.49 -14.76
N ARG A 213 -16.01 7.70 -15.77
CA ARG A 213 -14.76 7.91 -16.52
C ARG A 213 -14.71 9.25 -17.24
N TYR A 214 -15.85 9.92 -17.38
CA TYR A 214 -15.98 11.21 -18.01
C TYR A 214 -16.18 12.34 -16.99
N ASP A 215 -16.20 12.02 -15.69
CA ASP A 215 -16.37 12.96 -14.59
C ASP A 215 -15.07 13.14 -13.80
N SER A 216 -14.08 13.74 -14.44
CA SER A 216 -12.79 14.03 -13.79
C SER A 216 -12.85 15.17 -12.78
N GLU A 217 -13.93 15.98 -12.78
CA GLU A 217 -13.99 17.24 -12.04
C GLU A 217 -15.11 17.29 -10.98
N ARG A 218 -16.24 16.58 -11.18
CA ARG A 218 -17.39 16.64 -10.25
C ARG A 218 -17.32 15.61 -9.13
N PHE A 219 -16.44 14.59 -9.21
CA PHE A 219 -16.20 13.68 -8.08
C PHE A 219 -15.78 14.46 -6.82
N ALA A 220 -14.86 15.42 -6.97
CA ALA A 220 -14.46 16.35 -5.90
C ALA A 220 -15.26 17.67 -5.90
N ARG A 221 -16.20 17.84 -6.85
CA ARG A 221 -16.96 19.09 -7.12
C ARG A 221 -16.09 20.33 -7.22
N LEU A 222 -14.89 20.19 -7.77
CA LEU A 222 -13.96 21.31 -7.90
C LEU A 222 -14.55 22.30 -8.92
N GLY A 223 -14.87 23.52 -8.49
CA GLY A 223 -15.56 24.50 -9.32
C GLY A 223 -17.06 24.27 -9.49
N PHE A 224 -17.69 23.35 -8.76
CA PHE A 224 -19.16 23.16 -8.72
C PHE A 224 -19.66 23.12 -7.25
N GLU A 225 -18.95 23.81 -6.36
CA GLU A 225 -19.26 23.85 -4.94
C GLU A 225 -20.60 24.57 -4.70
N VAL A 226 -21.47 23.97 -3.89
CA VAL A 226 -22.76 24.54 -3.49
C VAL A 226 -22.79 24.84 -1.98
N PRO A 227 -23.55 25.86 -1.53
CA PRO A 227 -23.71 26.13 -0.11
C PRO A 227 -24.26 24.92 0.67
N LYS A 228 -23.85 24.79 1.93
CA LYS A 228 -24.31 23.72 2.84
C LYS A 228 -25.84 23.69 2.92
N GLY A 229 -26.43 22.54 2.62
CA GLY A 229 -27.88 22.31 2.66
C GLY A 229 -28.59 22.49 1.31
N THR A 230 -27.86 22.75 0.23
CA THR A 230 -28.43 22.79 -1.12
C THR A 230 -28.70 21.37 -1.63
N GLU A 231 -29.89 21.15 -2.20
CA GLU A 231 -30.23 19.90 -2.89
C GLU A 231 -29.46 19.83 -4.21
N ILE A 232 -28.72 18.74 -4.40
CA ILE A 232 -27.78 18.62 -5.51
C ILE A 232 -28.46 17.92 -6.68
N THR A 233 -28.40 18.57 -7.83
CA THR A 233 -29.09 18.16 -9.07
C THR A 233 -28.14 17.63 -10.13
N GLY A 234 -26.84 17.91 -10.02
CA GLY A 234 -25.81 17.50 -10.99
C GLY A 234 -25.75 18.37 -12.25
N ASN A 235 -26.53 19.45 -12.31
CA ASN A 235 -26.56 20.43 -13.39
C ASN A 235 -26.15 21.82 -12.89
N GLU A 236 -25.40 21.89 -11.80
CA GLU A 236 -24.90 23.15 -11.25
C GLU A 236 -23.99 23.84 -12.27
N GLU A 237 -24.16 25.16 -12.41
CA GLU A 237 -23.26 25.96 -13.23
C GLU A 237 -21.87 26.03 -12.57
N PRO A 238 -20.79 26.00 -13.37
CA PRO A 238 -19.44 26.08 -12.83
C PRO A 238 -19.20 27.42 -12.14
N ASN A 239 -18.74 27.37 -10.90
CA ASN A 239 -18.26 28.51 -10.16
C ASN A 239 -17.12 29.18 -10.93
N LYS A 240 -17.25 30.49 -11.11
CA LYS A 240 -16.21 31.29 -11.75
C LYS A 240 -14.99 31.32 -10.82
N GLN A 241 -13.91 30.65 -11.22
CA GLN A 241 -12.63 30.72 -10.53
C GLN A 241 -12.04 32.13 -10.69
N ASP A 242 -12.02 32.92 -9.62
CA ASP A 242 -11.29 34.18 -9.54
C ASP A 242 -10.04 33.99 -8.67
N TYR A 243 -8.87 34.26 -9.25
CA TYR A 243 -7.57 34.00 -8.63
C TYR A 243 -7.15 35.09 -7.62
N GLN A 244 -7.84 36.25 -7.62
CA GLN A 244 -7.62 37.38 -6.71
C GLN A 244 -8.91 38.17 -6.50
N GLU A 245 -9.10 38.72 -5.30
CA GLU A 245 -10.23 39.59 -4.96
C GLU A 245 -10.33 40.82 -5.89
N GLU A 246 -11.56 41.28 -6.15
CA GLU A 246 -11.82 42.55 -6.84
C GLU A 246 -11.29 43.72 -6.00
N GLY A 247 -10.06 44.14 -6.30
CA GLY A 247 -9.32 45.18 -5.58
C GLY A 247 -7.82 44.93 -5.57
N GLY A 248 -7.41 43.67 -5.76
CA GLY A 248 -6.01 43.24 -5.70
C GLY A 248 -5.48 43.22 -4.26
N VAL A 249 -4.47 42.40 -4.01
CA VAL A 249 -3.76 42.37 -2.72
C VAL A 249 -2.59 43.35 -2.83
N PHE A 250 -2.42 44.23 -1.83
CA PHE A 250 -1.49 45.38 -1.82
C PHE A 250 -0.03 45.09 -2.24
N LEU A 251 0.41 43.83 -2.27
CA LEU A 251 1.78 43.42 -2.60
C LEU A 251 1.87 42.34 -3.70
N VAL A 252 0.76 41.93 -4.31
CA VAL A 252 0.75 40.86 -5.31
C VAL A 252 0.34 41.43 -6.66
N LYS A 253 1.20 41.27 -7.67
CA LYS A 253 0.90 41.68 -9.04
C LYS A 253 -0.34 40.94 -9.54
N LYS A 254 -1.29 41.67 -10.13
CA LYS A 254 -2.54 41.06 -10.62
C LYS A 254 -2.23 40.07 -11.74
N PHE A 255 -2.59 38.81 -11.53
CA PHE A 255 -2.46 37.78 -12.55
C PHE A 255 -3.61 37.98 -13.56
N THR A 256 -3.30 38.45 -14.76
CA THR A 256 -4.30 38.68 -15.82
C THR A 256 -4.51 37.39 -16.61
N LYS A 257 -5.76 36.92 -16.70
CA LYS A 257 -6.14 35.70 -17.42
C LYS A 257 -5.63 35.68 -18.88
N ASP A 258 -5.59 36.85 -19.53
CA ASP A 258 -5.09 37.00 -20.91
C ASP A 258 -3.59 36.71 -21.06
N ALA A 259 -2.83 36.76 -19.96
CA ALA A 259 -1.41 36.44 -19.93
C ALA A 259 -1.14 34.96 -19.55
N SER A 260 -2.19 34.20 -19.21
CA SER A 260 -2.08 32.79 -18.86
C SER A 260 -2.27 31.90 -20.09
N LYS A 261 -1.50 30.82 -20.17
CA LYS A 261 -1.67 29.79 -21.19
C LYS A 261 -2.37 28.61 -20.54
N ILE A 262 -3.55 28.25 -21.04
CA ILE A 262 -4.21 27.00 -20.65
C ILE A 262 -3.35 25.86 -21.21
N ILE A 263 -2.96 24.92 -20.34
CA ILE A 263 -2.21 23.74 -20.75
C ILE A 263 -3.23 22.63 -20.92
N ASP A 264 -3.57 22.36 -22.18
CA ASP A 264 -4.63 21.41 -22.54
C ASP A 264 -4.12 19.95 -22.49
N ASP A 265 -2.81 19.75 -22.33
CA ASP A 265 -2.13 18.45 -22.31
C ASP A 265 -1.40 18.26 -20.96
N PRO A 266 -1.93 17.43 -20.05
CA PRO A 266 -1.32 17.18 -18.74
C PRO A 266 -0.01 16.37 -18.79
N GLN A 267 0.44 15.93 -19.98
CA GLN A 267 1.68 15.16 -20.16
C GLN A 267 2.87 15.98 -20.71
N ARG A 268 2.77 17.31 -20.74
CA ARG A 268 3.89 18.21 -21.07
C ARG A 268 4.35 19.10 -19.93
#